data_AF-A0AAN8SVJ9-F1
#
_entry.id   AF-A0AAN8SVJ9-F1
#
_cell.length_a   1.000
_cell.length_b   1.000
_cell.length_c   1.000
_cell.angle_alpha   90.00
_cell.angle_beta   90.00
_cell.angle_gamma   90.00
#
_symmetry.space_group_name_H-M   'P 1'
#
loop_
_entity.id
_entity.type
_entity.pdbx_description
1 polymer ?
#
loop_
_entity_poly.entity_id
_entity_poly.type
_entity_poly.pdbx_seq_one_letter_code
_entity_poly.pdbx_strand_id
1 'polypeptide(L)'
;MSKDYDCAYNRLKDIDPVAANRIHPNNGRKINQYLNLYARFGVIPSKLLQEKTVENWGQVDNSRYDFCFLCVNASLTTLDPFVDRRVDHMVDAGLLKEVLDIYTTNADYTKGLRQAIGVREFESFLRCYILEHQKPCSESHDQTLNDQILKQNIQHIVDSPDENEWKALLTEAIQQVKLNTRRLVRRQRRRLNRLQMLYGWNIHYVDATKSIISGADDIWAVEVVKPSIGIIKSFLTEESSTEIGSNASEEMKMIQKDLWTQHVCEACGNKVLRGVHEWEQHRQGRGHRKRISRLKKSGSLCL
;
A
#
# COMPACT_ATOMS: atom_id res chain seq x y z
N MET A 1 -7.70 -10.02 -22.75
CA MET A 1 -7.09 -8.80 -22.17
C MET A 1 -5.55 -8.88 -22.00
N SER A 2 -4.83 -9.86 -22.59
CA SER A 2 -3.37 -10.01 -22.42
C SER A 2 -2.51 -9.37 -23.51
N LYS A 3 -3.06 -9.12 -24.72
CA LYS A 3 -2.27 -8.68 -25.89
C LYS A 3 -1.81 -7.21 -25.82
N ASP A 4 -2.60 -6.33 -25.20
CA ASP A 4 -2.26 -4.89 -25.11
C ASP A 4 -1.14 -4.58 -24.10
N TYR A 5 -0.99 -5.37 -23.05
CA TYR A 5 0.02 -5.13 -22.00
C TYR A 5 1.44 -5.47 -22.48
N ASP A 6 1.60 -6.56 -23.24
CA ASP A 6 2.88 -6.87 -23.88
C ASP A 6 3.26 -5.82 -24.92
N CYS A 7 2.28 -5.26 -25.64
CA CYS A 7 2.52 -4.18 -26.60
C CYS A 7 3.07 -2.92 -25.92
N ALA A 8 2.47 -2.49 -24.79
CA ALA A 8 2.92 -1.31 -24.06
C ALA A 8 4.30 -1.48 -23.41
N TYR A 9 4.59 -2.65 -22.83
CA TYR A 9 5.90 -2.92 -22.24
C TYR A 9 7.00 -2.97 -23.30
N ASN A 10 6.76 -3.64 -24.42
CA ASN A 10 7.72 -3.69 -25.53
C ASN A 10 8.00 -2.29 -26.08
N ARG A 11 6.96 -1.48 -26.25
CA ARG A 11 7.13 -0.07 -26.65
C ARG A 11 7.98 0.72 -25.64
N LEU A 12 7.79 0.52 -24.34
CA LEU A 12 8.64 1.16 -23.33
C LEU A 12 10.08 0.63 -23.40
N LYS A 13 10.28 -0.65 -23.68
CA LYS A 13 11.61 -1.25 -23.84
C LYS A 13 12.36 -0.69 -25.05
N ASP A 14 11.66 -0.41 -26.13
CA ASP A 14 12.24 0.17 -27.35
C ASP A 14 12.63 1.65 -27.14
N ILE A 15 11.81 2.41 -26.39
CA ILE A 15 12.05 3.84 -26.10
C ILE A 15 13.07 4.03 -24.97
N ASP A 16 12.96 3.24 -23.91
CA ASP A 16 13.69 3.38 -22.66
C ASP A 16 13.99 2.00 -22.03
N PRO A 17 15.00 1.28 -22.54
CA PRO A 17 15.35 -0.04 -22.04
C PRO A 17 15.78 -0.03 -20.57
N VAL A 18 16.34 1.09 -20.10
CA VAL A 18 16.78 1.27 -18.72
C VAL A 18 15.58 1.34 -17.78
N ALA A 19 14.56 2.14 -18.10
CA ALA A 19 13.33 2.18 -17.30
C ALA A 19 12.53 0.88 -17.40
N ALA A 20 12.46 0.27 -18.59
CA ALA A 20 11.78 -1.01 -18.79
C ALA A 20 12.38 -2.12 -17.91
N ASN A 21 13.72 -2.17 -17.79
CA ASN A 21 14.35 -3.16 -16.90
C ASN A 21 13.94 -2.97 -15.42
N ARG A 22 13.68 -1.73 -14.97
CA ARG A 22 13.29 -1.43 -13.58
C ARG A 22 11.82 -1.72 -13.28
N ILE A 23 10.96 -1.74 -14.29
CA ILE A 23 9.50 -1.89 -14.12
C ILE A 23 9.10 -3.31 -14.53
N HIS A 24 8.35 -4.00 -13.67
CA HIS A 24 7.82 -5.32 -14.02
C HIS A 24 6.81 -5.19 -15.18
N PRO A 25 6.81 -6.09 -16.20
CA PRO A 25 5.91 -6.01 -17.36
C PRO A 25 4.42 -5.91 -17.02
N ASN A 26 3.97 -6.61 -15.98
CA ASN A 26 2.58 -6.53 -15.50
C ASN A 26 2.21 -5.20 -14.81
N ASN A 27 3.14 -4.26 -14.63
CA ASN A 27 2.87 -2.96 -14.02
C ASN A 27 2.41 -1.93 -15.06
N GLY A 28 1.26 -2.20 -15.69
CA GLY A 28 0.72 -1.38 -16.77
C GLY A 28 0.54 0.10 -16.39
N ARG A 29 0.23 0.41 -15.12
CA ARG A 29 0.10 1.80 -14.65
C ARG A 29 1.42 2.57 -14.77
N LYS A 30 2.52 2.01 -14.27
CA LYS A 30 3.84 2.65 -14.37
C LYS A 30 4.32 2.70 -15.82
N ILE A 31 4.09 1.65 -16.60
CA ILE A 31 4.48 1.60 -18.02
C ILE A 31 3.79 2.72 -18.79
N ASN A 32 2.46 2.84 -18.66
CA ASN A 32 1.69 3.90 -19.31
C ASN A 32 2.08 5.29 -18.83
N GLN A 33 2.39 5.46 -17.53
CA GLN A 33 2.91 6.72 -17.01
C GLN A 33 4.23 7.12 -17.69
N TYR A 34 5.17 6.19 -17.85
CA TYR A 34 6.47 6.46 -18.49
C TYR A 34 6.31 6.78 -19.98
N LEU A 35 5.46 6.04 -20.69
CA LEU A 35 5.14 6.32 -22.08
C LEU A 35 4.48 7.70 -22.24
N ASN A 36 3.57 8.08 -21.35
CA ASN A 36 2.92 9.40 -21.36
C ASN A 36 3.91 10.54 -21.07
N LEU A 37 4.86 10.34 -20.15
CA LEU A 37 5.93 11.30 -19.88
C LEU A 37 6.78 11.53 -21.14
N TYR A 38 7.19 10.44 -21.80
CA TYR A 38 7.93 10.55 -23.06
C TYR A 38 7.13 11.27 -24.15
N ALA A 39 5.86 10.91 -24.33
CA ALA A 39 5.01 11.54 -25.34
C ALA A 39 4.80 13.05 -25.10
N ARG A 40 4.74 13.48 -23.83
CA ARG A 40 4.50 14.89 -23.48
C ARG A 40 5.76 15.75 -23.55
N PHE A 41 6.90 15.23 -23.12
CA PHE A 41 8.12 16.01 -22.97
C PHE A 41 9.18 15.71 -24.04
N GLY A 42 9.03 14.64 -24.82
CA GLY A 42 10.02 14.18 -25.81
C GLY A 42 11.32 13.65 -25.19
N VAL A 43 11.45 13.71 -23.86
CA VAL A 43 12.63 13.26 -23.12
C VAL A 43 12.37 11.87 -22.54
N ILE A 44 13.35 11.00 -22.70
CA ILE A 44 13.32 9.64 -22.15
C ILE A 44 13.21 9.71 -20.61
N PRO A 45 12.22 9.04 -19.99
CA PRO A 45 12.01 9.10 -18.54
C PRO A 45 13.26 8.73 -17.74
N SER A 46 14.01 7.69 -18.13
CA SER A 46 15.26 7.31 -17.47
C SER A 46 16.32 8.41 -17.55
N LYS A 47 16.38 9.21 -18.62
CA LYS A 47 17.27 10.37 -18.75
C LYS A 47 16.83 11.53 -17.86
N LEU A 48 15.54 11.84 -17.84
CA LEU A 48 14.97 12.86 -16.96
C LEU A 48 15.14 12.50 -15.48
N LEU A 49 15.14 11.22 -15.17
CA LEU A 49 15.47 10.70 -13.85
C LEU A 49 17.00 10.66 -13.63
N GLN A 50 17.83 10.51 -14.67
CA GLN A 50 19.30 10.31 -14.60
C GLN A 50 20.12 11.53 -14.21
N GLU A 51 19.63 12.76 -14.40
CA GLU A 51 20.39 13.95 -13.99
C GLU A 51 20.52 14.00 -12.47
N LYS A 52 21.67 13.55 -11.91
CA LYS A 52 22.04 13.44 -10.48
C LYS A 52 21.08 12.69 -9.53
N THR A 53 19.87 12.40 -9.99
CA THR A 53 18.74 11.97 -9.16
C THR A 53 18.64 10.43 -9.10
N VAL A 54 19.24 9.69 -10.05
CA VAL A 54 19.06 8.23 -10.20
C VAL A 54 20.00 7.37 -9.36
N GLU A 55 21.23 7.80 -9.11
CA GLU A 55 22.07 7.13 -8.10
C GLU A 55 21.49 7.38 -6.70
N ASN A 56 20.88 8.55 -6.50
CA ASN A 56 20.32 9.02 -5.24
C ASN A 56 18.77 8.93 -5.23
N TRP A 57 18.15 8.01 -5.98
CA TRP A 57 16.68 8.06 -6.16
C TRP A 57 15.98 7.61 -4.89
N GLY A 58 15.48 8.60 -4.16
CA GLY A 58 15.01 8.42 -2.81
C GLY A 58 16.15 8.22 -1.82
N GLN A 59 17.40 8.58 -2.10
CA GLN A 59 18.47 8.67 -1.11
C GLN A 59 18.40 10.05 -0.44
N VAL A 60 18.81 10.14 0.82
CA VAL A 60 18.74 11.38 1.64
C VAL A 60 19.53 12.53 0.99
N ASP A 61 20.60 12.21 0.28
CA ASP A 61 21.58 13.15 -0.28
C ASP A 61 21.07 14.06 -1.41
N ASN A 62 19.81 13.92 -1.84
CA ASN A 62 19.19 14.78 -2.86
C ASN A 62 18.00 15.59 -2.33
N SER A 63 17.93 15.74 -1.01
CA SER A 63 16.90 16.54 -0.34
C SER A 63 17.16 18.05 -0.49
N ARG A 64 16.07 18.83 -0.58
CA ARG A 64 16.15 20.30 -0.54
C ARG A 64 16.29 20.87 0.88
N TYR A 65 16.03 20.05 1.89
CA TYR A 65 16.01 20.45 3.30
C TYR A 65 16.69 19.38 4.15
N ASP A 66 17.23 19.80 5.30
CA ASP A 66 17.58 18.84 6.33
C ASP A 66 16.31 18.35 7.03
N PHE A 67 16.19 17.03 7.21
CA PHE A 67 14.98 16.40 7.69
C PHE A 67 15.28 15.39 8.80
N CYS A 68 14.60 15.54 9.93
CA CYS A 68 14.55 14.53 10.99
C CYS A 68 13.28 13.68 10.84
N PHE A 69 13.43 12.38 10.54
CA PHE A 69 12.29 11.46 10.45
C PHE A 69 11.99 10.81 11.79
N LEU A 70 10.84 11.14 12.36
CA LEU A 70 10.29 10.46 13.53
C LEU A 70 9.20 9.49 13.09
N CYS A 71 9.36 8.22 13.43
CA CYS A 71 8.36 7.18 13.20
C CYS A 71 7.84 6.64 14.52
N VAL A 72 6.62 7.04 14.89
CA VAL A 72 5.91 6.42 16.01
C VAL A 72 5.45 5.03 15.57
N ASN A 73 5.94 4.01 16.26
CA ASN A 73 5.69 2.61 15.96
C ASN A 73 5.14 1.90 17.20
N ALA A 74 4.51 0.75 17.01
CA ALA A 74 4.08 -0.10 18.11
C ALA A 74 4.10 -1.58 17.69
N SER A 75 4.06 -2.47 18.68
CA SER A 75 4.03 -3.90 18.45
C SER A 75 2.78 -4.31 17.65
N LEU A 76 2.91 -5.28 16.74
CA LEU A 76 1.77 -5.75 15.95
C LEU A 76 0.69 -6.43 16.82
N THR A 77 1.11 -7.08 17.90
CA THR A 77 0.21 -7.71 18.88
C THR A 77 -0.68 -6.69 19.58
N THR A 78 -0.21 -5.46 19.74
CA THR A 78 -0.99 -4.35 20.29
C THR A 78 -1.77 -3.60 19.20
N LEU A 79 -1.17 -3.39 18.02
CA LEU A 79 -1.78 -2.62 16.94
C LEU A 79 -2.97 -3.32 16.29
N ASP A 80 -2.94 -4.65 16.10
CA ASP A 80 -4.04 -5.37 15.46
C ASP A 80 -5.37 -5.21 16.23
N PRO A 81 -5.46 -5.50 17.54
CA PRO A 81 -6.70 -5.28 18.28
C PRO A 81 -7.06 -3.79 18.43
N PHE A 82 -6.07 -2.90 18.48
CA PHE A 82 -6.31 -1.46 18.49
C PHE A 82 -6.98 -0.98 17.19
N VAL A 83 -6.48 -1.44 16.04
CA VAL A 83 -7.07 -1.14 14.73
C VAL A 83 -8.49 -1.70 14.63
N ASP A 84 -8.70 -2.93 15.10
CA ASP A 84 -10.02 -3.55 15.06
C ASP A 84 -11.04 -2.72 15.88
N ARG A 85 -10.71 -2.35 17.12
CA ARG A 85 -11.55 -1.48 17.95
C ARG A 85 -11.76 -0.10 17.35
N ARG A 86 -10.73 0.49 16.74
CA ARG A 86 -10.84 1.79 16.09
C ARG A 86 -11.84 1.74 14.94
N VAL A 87 -11.87 0.66 14.14
CA VAL A 87 -12.85 0.50 13.07
C VAL A 87 -14.26 0.37 13.64
N ASP A 88 -14.44 -0.34 14.76
CA ASP A 88 -15.74 -0.41 15.44
C ASP A 88 -16.20 0.99 15.85
N HIS A 89 -15.35 1.76 16.53
CA HIS A 89 -15.64 3.15 16.88
C HIS A 89 -15.91 4.05 15.67
N MET A 90 -15.25 3.81 14.52
CA MET A 90 -15.53 4.55 13.29
C MET A 90 -16.94 4.25 12.77
N VAL A 91 -17.36 2.98 12.82
CA VAL A 91 -18.73 2.59 12.43
C VAL A 91 -19.76 3.23 13.36
N ASP A 92 -19.54 3.15 14.67
CA ASP A 92 -20.41 3.78 15.68
C ASP A 92 -20.50 5.30 15.51
N ALA A 93 -19.38 5.94 15.14
CA ALA A 93 -19.31 7.38 14.86
C ALA A 93 -19.98 7.78 13.52
N GLY A 94 -20.45 6.82 12.72
CA GLY A 94 -21.21 7.08 11.50
C GLY A 94 -20.42 6.94 10.19
N LEU A 95 -19.33 6.16 10.15
CA LEU A 95 -18.57 5.86 8.92
C LEU A 95 -19.49 5.48 7.76
N LEU A 96 -20.51 4.65 8.01
CA LEU A 96 -21.39 4.16 6.94
C LEU A 96 -22.27 5.28 6.34
N LYS A 97 -22.60 6.32 7.11
CA LYS A 97 -23.31 7.51 6.61
C LYS A 97 -22.45 8.28 5.63
N GLU A 98 -21.18 8.49 5.96
CA GLU A 98 -20.21 9.15 5.07
C GLU A 98 -20.00 8.35 3.78
N VAL A 99 -19.94 7.02 3.89
CA VAL A 99 -19.79 6.14 2.72
C VAL A 99 -21.01 6.20 1.81
N LEU A 100 -22.21 6.29 2.38
CA LEU A 100 -23.45 6.42 1.62
C LEU A 100 -23.47 7.74 0.82
N ASP A 101 -22.98 8.84 1.40
CA ASP A 101 -22.93 10.17 0.74
C ASP A 101 -22.09 10.17 -0.55
N ILE A 102 -21.10 9.28 -0.65
CA ILE A 102 -20.24 9.15 -1.82
C ILE A 102 -20.56 7.93 -2.67
N TYR A 103 -21.55 7.13 -2.26
CA TYR A 103 -21.89 5.89 -2.94
C TYR A 103 -22.48 6.17 -4.32
N THR A 104 -22.10 5.36 -5.29
CA THR A 104 -22.65 5.43 -6.64
C THR A 104 -22.66 4.04 -7.23
N THR A 105 -23.82 3.62 -7.74
CA THR A 105 -23.99 2.29 -8.32
C THR A 105 -23.03 2.10 -9.50
N ASN A 106 -22.31 0.97 -9.51
CA ASN A 106 -21.35 0.59 -10.56
C ASN A 106 -20.18 1.57 -10.78
N ALA A 107 -19.72 2.25 -9.72
CA ALA A 107 -18.58 3.17 -9.81
C ALA A 107 -17.22 2.49 -10.06
N ASP A 108 -16.27 3.24 -10.61
CA ASP A 108 -14.88 2.81 -10.78
C ASP A 108 -14.09 2.93 -9.45
N TYR A 109 -13.94 1.82 -8.72
CA TYR A 109 -13.16 1.73 -7.49
C TYR A 109 -11.64 1.73 -7.70
N THR A 110 -11.17 1.94 -8.93
CA THR A 110 -9.74 2.01 -9.24
C THR A 110 -9.16 3.41 -9.19
N LYS A 111 -9.94 4.44 -8.84
CA LYS A 111 -9.52 5.86 -8.87
C LYS A 111 -10.10 6.70 -7.72
N GLY A 112 -9.37 7.74 -7.34
CA GLY A 112 -9.84 8.79 -6.42
C GLY A 112 -10.21 8.29 -5.02
N LEU A 113 -11.19 8.97 -4.41
CA LEU A 113 -11.68 8.69 -3.04
C LEU A 113 -12.16 7.24 -2.85
N ARG A 114 -12.65 6.60 -3.92
CA ARG A 114 -13.17 5.23 -3.89
C ARG A 114 -12.10 4.16 -3.64
N GLN A 115 -10.82 4.52 -3.68
CA GLN A 115 -9.72 3.64 -3.26
C GLN A 115 -9.51 3.61 -1.73
N ALA A 116 -10.17 4.50 -0.97
CA ALA A 116 -10.05 4.53 0.48
C ALA A 116 -10.58 3.21 1.08
N ILE A 117 -9.84 2.70 2.07
CA ILE A 117 -10.27 1.56 2.87
C ILE A 117 -11.45 2.02 3.73
N GLY A 118 -12.56 1.29 3.69
CA GLY A 118 -13.82 1.71 4.29
C GLY A 118 -14.85 2.18 3.27
N VAL A 119 -14.55 2.20 1.97
CA VAL A 119 -15.53 2.56 0.93
C VAL A 119 -15.88 1.34 0.07
N ARG A 120 -14.86 0.72 -0.53
CA ARG A 120 -15.04 -0.44 -1.42
C ARG A 120 -15.61 -1.65 -0.67
N GLU A 121 -15.23 -1.82 0.59
CA GLU A 121 -15.64 -2.95 1.41
C GLU A 121 -17.16 -2.99 1.62
N PHE A 122 -17.84 -1.84 1.67
CA PHE A 122 -19.29 -1.76 1.81
C PHE A 122 -20.06 -1.85 0.48
N GLU A 123 -19.38 -1.89 -0.67
CA GLU A 123 -20.02 -1.93 -1.99
C GLU A 123 -21.05 -3.04 -2.10
N SER A 124 -20.70 -4.25 -1.65
CA SER A 124 -21.58 -5.42 -1.75
C SER A 124 -22.84 -5.26 -0.91
N PHE A 125 -22.68 -4.79 0.34
CA PHE A 125 -23.80 -4.53 1.25
C PHE A 125 -24.72 -3.46 0.68
N LEU A 126 -24.17 -2.28 0.34
CA LEU A 126 -24.94 -1.15 -0.17
C LEU A 126 -25.66 -1.48 -1.46
N ARG A 127 -25.00 -2.19 -2.39
CA ARG A 127 -25.61 -2.59 -3.66
C ARG A 127 -26.81 -3.50 -3.43
N CYS A 128 -26.67 -4.56 -2.64
CA CYS A 128 -27.78 -5.49 -2.39
C CYS A 128 -28.91 -4.77 -1.64
N TYR A 129 -28.58 -3.99 -0.62
CA TYR A 129 -29.56 -3.29 0.22
C TYR A 129 -30.41 -2.31 -0.58
N ILE A 130 -29.74 -1.47 -1.39
CA ILE A 130 -30.40 -0.47 -2.23
C ILE A 130 -31.25 -1.13 -3.31
N LEU A 131 -30.77 -2.20 -3.97
CA LEU A 131 -31.54 -2.89 -5.01
C LEU A 131 -32.84 -3.53 -4.49
N GLU A 132 -32.84 -4.05 -3.26
CA GLU A 132 -34.05 -4.63 -2.67
C GLU A 132 -35.07 -3.58 -2.23
N HIS A 133 -34.61 -2.43 -1.74
CA HIS A 133 -35.46 -1.36 -1.21
C HIS A 133 -35.87 -0.32 -2.27
N GLN A 134 -35.26 -0.31 -3.46
CA GLN A 134 -35.65 0.54 -4.60
C GLN A 134 -36.66 -0.13 -5.56
N LYS A 135 -37.40 -1.17 -5.15
CA LYS A 135 -38.49 -1.70 -5.99
C LYS A 135 -39.52 -0.60 -6.30
N PRO A 136 -39.93 -0.41 -7.56
CA PRO A 136 -40.74 0.74 -7.97
C PRO A 136 -42.19 0.57 -7.50
N CYS A 137 -42.56 1.27 -6.43
CA CYS A 137 -43.94 1.65 -6.17
C CYS A 137 -44.05 3.16 -6.38
N SER A 138 -44.71 3.52 -7.48
CA SER A 138 -45.36 4.79 -7.81
C SER A 138 -44.72 6.13 -7.37
N GLU A 139 -44.32 6.88 -8.39
CA GLU A 139 -43.90 8.28 -8.54
C GLU A 139 -44.07 9.32 -7.41
N SER A 140 -43.09 10.23 -7.42
CA SER A 140 -43.03 11.58 -6.83
C SER A 140 -42.90 11.68 -5.31
N HIS A 141 -41.66 11.84 -4.80
CA HIS A 141 -41.34 12.63 -3.59
C HIS A 141 -39.81 12.82 -3.42
N ASP A 142 -39.44 13.89 -2.71
CA ASP A 142 -38.11 14.48 -2.49
C ASP A 142 -36.97 13.46 -2.29
N GLN A 143 -35.98 13.45 -3.20
CA GLN A 143 -34.79 12.58 -3.17
C GLN A 143 -34.08 12.65 -1.80
N THR A 144 -34.09 13.82 -1.19
CA THR A 144 -33.47 14.11 0.12
C THR A 144 -34.13 13.33 1.26
N LEU A 145 -35.46 13.18 1.23
CA LEU A 145 -36.21 12.46 2.26
C LEU A 145 -35.95 10.95 2.15
N ASN A 146 -35.87 10.43 0.91
CA ASN A 146 -35.55 9.04 0.66
C ASN A 146 -34.12 8.69 1.13
N ASP A 147 -33.15 9.58 0.89
CA ASP A 147 -31.77 9.40 1.37
C ASP A 147 -31.68 9.45 2.90
N GLN A 148 -32.46 10.31 3.56
CA GLN A 148 -32.53 10.35 5.03
C GLN A 148 -33.15 9.08 5.62
N ILE A 149 -34.23 8.58 5.03
CA ILE A 149 -34.87 7.32 5.43
C ILE A 149 -33.90 6.15 5.24
N LEU A 150 -33.17 6.12 4.13
CA LEU A 150 -32.16 5.10 3.85
C LEU A 150 -31.05 5.12 4.91
N LYS A 151 -30.53 6.30 5.28
CA LYS A 151 -29.54 6.46 6.35
C LYS A 151 -30.07 5.97 7.70
N GLN A 152 -31.32 6.28 8.03
CA GLN A 152 -31.95 5.84 9.27
C GLN A 152 -32.12 4.32 9.31
N ASN A 153 -32.59 3.71 8.23
CA ASN A 153 -32.75 2.26 8.17
C ASN A 153 -31.41 1.52 8.26
N ILE A 154 -30.38 2.03 7.58
CA ILE A 154 -29.02 1.48 7.68
C ILE A 154 -28.48 1.63 9.11
N GLN A 155 -28.70 2.78 9.76
CA GLN A 155 -28.32 2.98 11.16
C GLN A 155 -29.03 1.98 12.08
N HIS A 156 -30.32 1.73 11.85
CA HIS A 156 -31.05 0.72 12.60
C HIS A 156 -30.45 -0.69 12.41
N ILE A 157 -29.94 -1.03 11.22
CA ILE A 157 -29.21 -2.29 10.99
C ILE A 157 -27.88 -2.32 11.74
N VAL A 158 -27.17 -1.19 11.81
CA VAL A 158 -25.93 -1.07 12.60
C VAL A 158 -26.20 -1.29 14.09
N ASP A 159 -27.29 -0.73 14.62
CA ASP A 159 -27.62 -0.76 16.05
C ASP A 159 -28.37 -2.03 16.47
N SER A 160 -29.07 -2.69 15.54
CA SER A 160 -29.89 -3.87 15.84
C SER A 160 -29.02 -5.07 16.26
N PRO A 161 -29.38 -5.78 17.35
CA PRO A 161 -28.73 -7.02 17.75
C PRO A 161 -29.20 -8.23 16.93
N ASP A 162 -30.22 -8.07 16.07
CA ASP A 162 -30.81 -9.18 15.32
C ASP A 162 -29.90 -9.61 14.17
N GLU A 163 -29.51 -10.89 14.18
CA GLU A 163 -28.75 -11.52 13.10
C GLU A 163 -29.68 -11.81 11.92
N ASN A 164 -29.74 -10.86 10.99
CA ASN A 164 -30.39 -11.01 9.69
C ASN A 164 -29.35 -10.97 8.55
N GLU A 165 -29.78 -11.26 7.32
CA GLU A 165 -28.91 -11.29 6.15
C GLU A 165 -28.16 -9.97 5.93
N TRP A 166 -28.83 -8.83 6.17
CA TRP A 166 -28.23 -7.50 6.07
C TRP A 166 -27.15 -7.26 7.11
N LYS A 167 -27.38 -7.67 8.34
CA LYS A 167 -26.42 -7.60 9.44
C LYS A 167 -25.20 -8.46 9.15
N ALA A 168 -25.40 -9.66 8.59
CA ALA A 168 -24.31 -10.54 8.19
C ALA A 168 -23.44 -9.91 7.09
N LEU A 169 -24.07 -9.36 6.03
CA LEU A 169 -23.36 -8.67 4.94
C LEU A 169 -22.62 -7.42 5.43
N LEU A 170 -23.24 -6.65 6.32
CA LEU A 170 -22.63 -5.48 6.94
C LEU A 170 -21.43 -5.87 7.81
N THR A 171 -21.58 -6.91 8.63
CA THR A 171 -20.52 -7.41 9.50
C THR A 171 -19.33 -7.91 8.68
N GLU A 172 -19.57 -8.65 7.59
CA GLU A 172 -18.51 -9.07 6.68
C GLU A 172 -17.78 -7.86 6.07
N ALA A 173 -18.52 -6.83 5.64
CA ALA A 173 -17.91 -5.59 5.14
C ALA A 173 -17.01 -4.93 6.19
N ILE A 174 -17.47 -4.81 7.44
CA ILE A 174 -16.68 -4.28 8.57
C ILE A 174 -15.41 -5.12 8.80
N GLN A 175 -15.52 -6.46 8.75
CA GLN A 175 -14.37 -7.35 8.89
C GLN A 175 -13.36 -7.18 7.73
N GLN A 176 -13.82 -6.92 6.51
CA GLN A 176 -12.94 -6.58 5.39
C GLN A 176 -12.22 -5.25 5.61
N VAL A 177 -12.89 -4.23 6.18
CA VAL A 177 -12.25 -2.94 6.53
C VAL A 177 -11.14 -3.16 7.55
N LYS A 178 -11.43 -3.91 8.63
CA LYS A 178 -10.43 -4.30 9.65
C LYS A 178 -9.24 -5.03 9.03
N LEU A 179 -9.52 -6.05 8.21
CA LEU A 179 -8.49 -6.84 7.52
C LEU A 179 -7.61 -5.98 6.60
N ASN A 180 -8.21 -5.13 5.78
CA ASN A 180 -7.48 -4.29 4.84
C ASN A 180 -6.69 -3.18 5.56
N THR A 181 -7.20 -2.64 6.66
CA THR A 181 -6.47 -1.69 7.52
C THR A 181 -5.24 -2.35 8.16
N ARG A 182 -5.39 -3.57 8.72
CA ARG A 182 -4.27 -4.36 9.22
C ARG A 182 -3.23 -4.69 8.15
N ARG A 183 -3.67 -4.95 6.92
CA ARG A 183 -2.78 -5.13 5.74
C ARG A 183 -2.06 -3.83 5.38
N LEU A 184 -2.73 -2.69 5.46
CA LEU A 184 -2.14 -1.37 5.21
C LEU A 184 -1.03 -1.07 6.22
N VAL A 185 -1.28 -1.27 7.52
CA VAL A 185 -0.25 -1.10 8.58
C VAL A 185 1.00 -1.93 8.27
N ARG A 186 0.82 -3.21 7.90
CA ARG A 186 1.95 -4.08 7.51
C ARG A 186 2.68 -3.59 6.24
N ARG A 187 1.95 -3.01 5.27
CA ARG A 187 2.54 -2.42 4.05
C ARG A 187 3.34 -1.16 4.38
N GLN A 188 2.82 -0.28 5.24
CA GLN A 188 3.52 0.91 5.71
C GLN A 188 4.81 0.53 6.44
N ARG A 189 4.77 -0.42 7.37
CA ARG A 189 5.97 -0.91 8.07
C ARG A 189 7.02 -1.47 7.11
N ARG A 190 6.61 -2.30 6.14
CA ARG A 190 7.53 -2.79 5.11
C ARG A 190 8.12 -1.65 4.26
N ARG A 191 7.32 -0.61 3.96
CA ARG A 191 7.78 0.54 3.20
C ARG A 191 8.83 1.33 3.98
N LEU A 192 8.62 1.58 5.26
CA LEU A 192 9.57 2.27 6.15
C LEU A 192 10.88 1.48 6.28
N ASN A 193 10.80 0.18 6.57
CA ASN A 193 11.99 -0.68 6.61
C ASN A 193 12.75 -0.66 5.28
N ARG A 194 12.04 -0.61 4.15
CA ARG A 194 12.65 -0.50 2.83
C ARG A 194 13.36 0.84 2.64
N LEU A 195 12.76 1.95 3.09
CA LEU A 195 13.37 3.28 3.04
C LEU A 195 14.67 3.33 3.86
N GLN A 196 14.66 2.76 5.06
CA GLN A 196 15.87 2.69 5.88
C GLN A 196 16.94 1.78 5.26
N MET A 197 16.60 0.53 4.93
CA MET A 197 17.57 -0.49 4.52
C MET A 197 18.12 -0.30 3.10
N LEU A 198 17.30 0.14 2.16
CA LEU A 198 17.69 0.21 0.74
C LEU A 198 18.01 1.63 0.28
N TYR A 199 17.54 2.63 1.01
CA TYR A 199 17.66 4.03 0.61
C TYR A 199 18.34 4.91 1.67
N GLY A 200 18.82 4.32 2.77
CA GLY A 200 19.64 5.00 3.78
C GLY A 200 18.92 6.09 4.55
N TRP A 201 17.59 6.04 4.66
CA TRP A 201 16.85 7.04 5.43
C TRP A 201 17.15 6.87 6.91
N ASN A 202 17.63 7.95 7.54
CA ASN A 202 17.76 8.01 8.99
C ASN A 202 16.37 8.19 9.62
N ILE A 203 15.72 7.08 9.98
CA ILE A 203 14.39 7.06 10.60
C ILE A 203 14.57 6.71 12.08
N HIS A 204 14.19 7.64 12.95
CA HIS A 204 14.17 7.45 14.39
C HIS A 204 12.83 6.83 14.80
N TYR A 205 12.86 5.62 15.35
CA TYR A 205 11.65 4.94 15.83
C TYR A 205 11.38 5.25 17.29
N VAL A 206 10.12 5.57 17.59
CA VAL A 206 9.63 5.82 18.94
C VAL A 206 8.53 4.81 19.24
N ASP A 207 8.68 4.02 20.31
CA ASP A 207 7.74 2.95 20.64
C ASP A 207 6.56 3.46 21.47
N ALA A 208 5.35 3.42 20.89
CA ALA A 208 4.10 3.78 21.53
C ALA A 208 3.34 2.56 22.08
N THR A 209 3.95 1.37 22.12
CA THR A 209 3.26 0.13 22.53
C THR A 209 2.63 0.25 23.91
N LYS A 210 3.38 0.74 24.91
CA LYS A 210 2.86 0.90 26.27
C LYS A 210 1.73 1.92 26.35
N SER A 211 1.87 3.04 25.65
CA SER A 211 0.84 4.09 25.60
C SER A 211 -0.47 3.57 25.02
N ILE A 212 -0.41 2.74 23.97
CA ILE A 212 -1.59 2.12 23.36
C ILE A 212 -2.22 1.07 24.30
N ILE A 213 -1.41 0.30 25.05
CA ILE A 213 -1.93 -0.69 26.00
C ILE A 213 -2.65 0.00 27.17
N SER A 214 -2.06 1.05 27.72
CA SER A 214 -2.61 1.70 28.91
C SER A 214 -3.75 2.66 28.61
N GLY A 215 -3.77 3.27 27.42
CA GLY A 215 -4.78 4.28 27.05
C GLY A 215 -4.72 5.57 27.86
N ALA A 216 -3.66 5.80 28.63
CA ALA A 216 -3.51 6.97 29.50
C ALA A 216 -2.54 8.00 28.88
N ASP A 217 -2.92 9.28 28.95
CA ASP A 217 -2.21 10.39 28.29
C ASP A 217 -0.84 10.69 28.93
N ASP A 218 -0.70 10.43 30.23
CA ASP A 218 0.54 10.58 30.99
C ASP A 218 1.65 9.66 30.46
N ILE A 219 1.31 8.43 30.10
CA ILE A 219 2.25 7.46 29.52
C ILE A 219 2.66 7.88 28.10
N TRP A 220 1.75 8.48 27.32
CA TRP A 220 2.11 9.03 26.00
C TRP A 220 3.17 10.14 26.12
N ALA A 221 3.02 11.04 27.09
CA ALA A 221 3.99 12.11 27.32
C ALA A 221 5.39 11.55 27.65
N VAL A 222 5.45 10.47 28.44
CA VAL A 222 6.72 9.87 28.88
C VAL A 222 7.35 8.99 27.80
N GLU A 223 6.58 8.11 27.16
CA GLU A 223 7.11 7.06 26.26
C GLU A 223 7.24 7.55 24.81
N VAL A 224 6.45 8.55 24.38
CA VAL A 224 6.47 9.03 22.99
C VAL A 224 6.98 10.46 22.87
N VAL A 225 6.40 11.40 23.63
CA VAL A 225 6.74 12.82 23.49
C VAL A 225 8.16 13.10 23.97
N LYS A 226 8.53 12.64 25.17
CA LYS A 226 9.86 12.89 25.75
C LYS A 226 11.00 12.35 24.87
N PRO A 227 10.98 11.11 24.36
CA PRO A 227 12.00 10.62 23.43
C PRO A 227 12.03 11.39 22.12
N SER A 228 10.86 11.74 21.56
CA SER A 228 10.76 12.54 20.34
C SER A 228 11.43 13.90 20.50
N ILE A 229 11.18 14.60 21.62
CA ILE A 229 11.85 15.87 21.95
C ILE A 229 13.36 15.69 22.05
N GLY A 230 13.83 14.59 22.67
CA GLY A 230 15.26 14.28 22.74
C GLY A 230 15.90 14.17 21.36
N ILE A 231 15.28 13.41 20.47
CA ILE A 231 15.74 13.23 19.07
C ILE A 231 15.77 14.58 18.33
N ILE A 232 14.70 15.37 18.44
CA ILE A 232 14.63 16.69 17.79
C ILE A 232 15.71 17.63 18.34
N LYS A 233 15.93 17.64 19.65
CA LYS A 233 16.98 18.47 20.27
C LYS A 233 18.36 18.06 19.76
N SER A 234 18.67 16.76 19.75
CA SER A 234 19.92 16.25 19.20
C SER A 234 20.11 16.69 17.75
N PHE A 235 19.11 16.49 16.90
CA PHE A 235 19.12 16.91 15.50
C PHE A 235 19.43 18.41 15.34
N LEU A 236 18.77 19.28 16.12
CA LEU A 236 18.99 20.73 16.07
C LEU A 236 20.36 21.16 16.64
N THR A 237 20.99 20.34 17.49
CA THR A 237 22.29 20.66 18.11
C THR A 237 23.49 20.05 17.38
N GLU A 238 23.32 18.88 16.75
CA GLU A 238 24.36 18.16 15.99
C GLU A 238 24.78 18.89 14.71
N GLU A 239 23.97 19.84 14.22
CA GLU A 239 24.36 20.80 13.17
C GLU A 239 25.64 21.62 13.51
N SER A 240 26.07 21.66 14.78
CA SER A 240 27.26 22.40 15.22
C SER A 240 28.59 21.62 15.20
N SER A 241 28.57 20.30 14.93
CA SER A 241 29.79 19.48 15.03
C SER A 241 29.86 18.31 14.04
N THR A 242 30.43 18.60 12.87
CA THR A 242 31.30 17.76 12.00
C THR A 242 30.77 16.51 11.28
N GLU A 243 31.13 16.48 9.99
CA GLU A 243 31.39 15.37 9.04
C GLU A 243 31.27 13.93 9.54
N ILE A 244 30.55 13.08 8.78
CA ILE A 244 30.59 11.62 8.93
C ILE A 244 30.76 10.91 7.57
N GLY A 245 31.94 10.31 7.40
CA GLY A 245 32.09 8.86 7.18
C GLY A 245 31.65 8.25 5.84
N SER A 246 32.61 8.14 4.91
CA SER A 246 32.50 7.64 3.53
C SER A 246 32.27 6.13 3.33
N ASN A 247 32.29 5.29 4.37
CA ASN A 247 32.35 3.82 4.20
C ASN A 247 30.99 3.10 4.09
N ALA A 248 29.86 3.71 4.50
CA ALA A 248 28.53 3.10 4.35
C ALA A 248 28.00 3.15 2.89
N SER A 249 28.63 3.97 2.04
CA SER A 249 28.16 4.23 0.68
C SER A 249 28.39 3.07 -0.29
N GLU A 250 29.45 2.28 -0.10
CA GLU A 250 29.85 1.21 -1.02
C GLU A 250 28.94 -0.04 -0.91
N GLU A 251 28.61 -0.43 0.33
CA GLU A 251 27.78 -1.61 0.63
C GLU A 251 26.32 -1.38 0.23
N MET A 252 25.80 -0.16 0.46
CA MET A 252 24.47 0.25 -0.01
C MET A 252 24.36 0.29 -1.54
N LYS A 253 25.41 0.71 -2.25
CA LYS A 253 25.46 0.71 -3.73
C LYS A 253 25.41 -0.70 -4.32
N MET A 254 26.05 -1.70 -3.70
CA MET A 254 25.94 -3.10 -4.12
C MET A 254 24.53 -3.66 -3.94
N ILE A 255 23.90 -3.41 -2.79
CA ILE A 255 22.53 -3.87 -2.50
C ILE A 255 21.53 -3.24 -3.47
N GLN A 256 21.67 -1.95 -3.81
CA GLN A 256 20.78 -1.29 -4.77
C GLN A 256 20.92 -1.81 -6.21
N LYS A 257 22.15 -2.08 -6.69
CA LYS A 257 22.38 -2.64 -8.04
C LYS A 257 21.74 -4.02 -8.18
N ASP A 258 21.74 -4.80 -7.10
CA ASP A 258 21.19 -6.15 -7.07
C ASP A 258 19.64 -6.20 -7.02
N LEU A 259 18.93 -5.09 -6.80
CA LEU A 259 17.46 -5.07 -6.77
C LEU A 259 16.81 -5.10 -8.15
N TRP A 260 17.55 -4.73 -9.20
CA TRP A 260 16.98 -4.47 -10.53
C TRP A 260 17.42 -5.49 -11.58
N THR A 261 18.17 -6.52 -11.19
CA THR A 261 18.57 -7.62 -12.07
C THR A 261 17.34 -8.43 -12.47
N GLN A 262 17.12 -8.58 -13.78
CA GLN A 262 15.99 -9.37 -14.29
C GLN A 262 16.35 -10.86 -14.27
N HIS A 263 15.56 -11.66 -13.58
CA HIS A 263 15.61 -13.12 -13.67
C HIS A 263 14.32 -13.65 -14.28
N VAL A 264 14.40 -14.67 -15.14
CA VAL A 264 13.24 -15.30 -15.78
C VAL A 264 13.25 -16.78 -15.44
N CYS A 265 12.15 -17.27 -14.86
CA CYS A 265 11.97 -18.70 -14.59
C CYS A 265 11.14 -19.33 -15.71
N GLU A 266 11.81 -20.03 -16.62
CA GLU A 266 11.18 -20.77 -17.72
C GLU A 266 10.25 -21.88 -17.20
N ALA A 267 10.70 -22.63 -16.19
CA ALA A 267 9.92 -23.68 -15.53
C ALA A 267 8.61 -23.21 -14.87
N CYS A 268 8.45 -21.89 -14.70
CA CYS A 268 7.25 -21.28 -14.14
C CYS A 268 6.43 -20.50 -15.17
N GLY A 269 6.64 -20.76 -16.47
CA GLY A 269 5.95 -20.08 -17.57
C GLY A 269 6.53 -18.69 -17.81
N ASN A 270 7.86 -18.62 -17.97
CA ASN A 270 8.62 -17.37 -18.15
C ASN A 270 8.30 -16.31 -17.08
N LYS A 271 8.18 -16.75 -15.82
CA LYS A 271 7.90 -15.85 -14.71
C LYS A 271 9.07 -14.90 -14.52
N VAL A 272 8.82 -13.61 -14.73
CA VAL A 272 9.80 -12.54 -14.56
C VAL A 272 9.89 -12.15 -13.08
N LEU A 273 11.11 -12.06 -12.56
CA LEU A 273 11.47 -11.71 -11.17
C LEU A 273 12.53 -10.61 -11.20
N ARG A 274 12.57 -9.77 -10.16
CA ARG A 274 13.49 -8.62 -10.10
C ARG A 274 14.34 -8.68 -8.83
N GLY A 275 15.64 -8.75 -9.03
CA GLY A 275 16.64 -8.84 -7.99
C GLY A 275 16.93 -10.27 -7.54
N VAL A 276 18.15 -10.50 -7.06
CA VAL A 276 18.61 -11.83 -6.63
C VAL A 276 17.80 -12.34 -5.44
N HIS A 277 17.34 -11.45 -4.55
CA HIS A 277 16.52 -11.85 -3.41
C HIS A 277 15.17 -12.43 -3.81
N GLU A 278 14.43 -11.77 -4.71
CA GLU A 278 13.14 -12.29 -5.20
C GLU A 278 13.33 -13.58 -6.01
N TRP A 279 14.42 -13.66 -6.77
CA TRP A 279 14.81 -14.86 -7.50
C TRP A 279 15.06 -16.04 -6.57
N GLU A 280 15.85 -15.85 -5.51
CA GLU A 280 16.20 -16.92 -4.58
C GLU A 280 14.97 -17.39 -3.79
N GLN A 281 14.14 -16.46 -3.30
CA GLN A 281 12.88 -16.81 -2.65
C GLN A 281 11.93 -17.58 -3.58
N HIS A 282 11.84 -17.17 -4.85
CA HIS A 282 11.05 -17.89 -5.83
C HIS A 282 11.56 -19.31 -6.04
N ARG A 283 12.87 -19.48 -6.23
CA ARG A 283 13.53 -20.77 -6.48
C ARG A 283 13.35 -21.72 -5.29
N GLN A 284 13.41 -21.18 -4.08
CA GLN A 284 13.15 -21.90 -2.84
C GLN A 284 11.64 -22.09 -2.57
N GLY A 285 10.74 -21.45 -3.31
CA GLY A 285 9.29 -21.53 -3.10
C GLY A 285 8.71 -22.91 -3.40
N ARG A 286 7.74 -23.36 -2.58
CA ARG A 286 7.07 -24.67 -2.77
C ARG A 286 6.45 -24.81 -4.16
N GLY A 287 5.89 -23.73 -4.71
CA GLY A 287 5.28 -23.71 -6.05
C GLY A 287 6.30 -23.99 -7.16
N HIS A 288 7.48 -23.36 -7.09
CA HIS A 288 8.57 -23.58 -8.03
C HIS A 288 9.10 -25.01 -7.92
N ARG A 289 9.40 -25.49 -6.70
CA ARG A 289 9.88 -26.87 -6.46
C ARG A 289 8.91 -27.92 -7.00
N LYS A 290 7.59 -27.74 -6.79
CA LYS A 290 6.56 -28.65 -7.32
C LYS A 290 6.54 -28.67 -8.85
N ARG A 291 6.70 -27.52 -9.51
CA ARG A 291 6.73 -27.43 -10.98
C ARG A 291 7.99 -28.06 -11.56
N ILE A 292 9.16 -27.77 -10.99
CA ILE A 292 10.43 -28.41 -11.37
C ILE A 292 10.35 -29.93 -11.22
N SER A 293 9.80 -30.42 -10.10
CA SER A 293 9.60 -31.86 -9.88
C SER A 293 8.69 -32.50 -10.94
N ARG A 294 7.61 -31.81 -11.34
CA ARG A 294 6.72 -32.27 -12.43
C ARG A 294 7.43 -32.27 -13.79
N LEU A 295 8.19 -31.23 -14.11
CA LEU A 295 8.93 -31.12 -15.37
C LEU A 295 10.05 -32.17 -15.48
N LYS A 296 10.71 -32.49 -14.37
CA LYS A 296 11.68 -33.59 -14.28
C LYS A 296 11.01 -34.96 -14.48
N LYS A 297 9.78 -35.14 -14.03
CA LYS A 297 8.99 -36.37 -14.25
C LYS A 297 8.44 -36.49 -15.68
N SER A 298 8.20 -35.37 -16.37
CA SER A 298 7.67 -35.34 -17.74
C SER A 298 8.76 -35.31 -18.84
N GLY A 299 10.04 -35.42 -18.47
CA GLY A 299 11.17 -35.44 -19.42
C GLY A 299 11.44 -34.11 -20.15
N SER A 300 10.89 -33.00 -19.66
CA SER A 300 10.91 -31.70 -20.37
C SER A 300 11.99 -30.73 -19.88
N LEU A 301 12.96 -31.19 -19.09
CA LEU A 301 14.09 -30.40 -18.60
C LEU A 301 15.37 -31.21 -18.78
N CYS A 302 16.07 -31.02 -19.90
CA CYS A 302 17.50 -31.31 -19.97
C CYS A 302 18.24 -30.13 -19.30
N LEU A 303 19.23 -30.48 -18.48
CA LEU A 303 20.08 -29.58 -17.71
C LEU A 303 20.78 -28.52 -18.57
#